data_AF-A0A3N5QT53-F1
#
_entry.id   AF-A0A3N5QT53-F1
#
_cell.length_a   1.000
_cell.length_b   1.000
_cell.length_c   1.000
_cell.angle_alpha   90.00
_cell.angle_beta   90.00
_cell.angle_gamma   90.00
#
_symmetry.space_group_name_H-M   'P 1'
#
loop_
_entity.id
_entity.type
_entity.pdbx_description
1 polymer ?
#
loop_
_entity_poly.entity_id
_entity_poly.type
_entity_poly.pdbx_seq_one_letter_code
_entity_poly.pdbx_strand_id
1 'polypeptide(L)' 'MTHENDPDEPAAEQARTIYTVSTLTAEIKEALEAQFEAIWVEGEISNFRAPGSGHYNLVLKDAAAQIRPVMFRPQ' A
#
# COMPACT_ATOMS: atom_id res chain seq x y z
N MET A 1 -38.17 10.31 -42.92
CA MET A 1 -37.98 8.99 -42.30
C MET A 1 -36.57 8.99 -41.75
N THR A 2 -36.49 8.79 -40.45
CA THR A 2 -35.35 8.92 -39.52
C THR A 2 -34.11 8.12 -39.93
N HIS A 3 -32.93 8.75 -39.88
CA HIS A 3 -31.91 8.60 -38.83
C HIS A 3 -30.63 9.25 -39.32
N GLU A 4 -30.36 10.45 -38.80
CA GLU A 4 -29.00 10.98 -38.71
C GLU A 4 -28.20 9.99 -37.85
N ASN A 5 -27.25 9.29 -38.46
CA ASN A 5 -26.18 8.62 -37.74
C ASN A 5 -25.12 9.69 -37.50
N ASP A 6 -25.06 10.19 -36.27
CA ASP A 6 -23.99 11.04 -35.75
C ASP A 6 -22.73 10.17 -35.59
N PRO A 7 -21.63 10.38 -36.35
CA PRO A 7 -20.36 9.75 -36.08
C PRO A 7 -19.49 10.72 -35.25
N ASP A 8 -18.76 10.18 -34.28
CA ASP A 8 -17.82 10.87 -33.38
C ASP A 8 -18.41 11.40 -32.05
N GLU A 9 -18.91 10.48 -31.22
CA GLU A 9 -18.68 10.63 -29.78
C GLU A 9 -17.21 10.20 -29.51
N PRO A 10 -16.31 11.11 -29.12
CA PRO A 10 -14.96 10.70 -28.75
C PRO A 10 -15.07 9.83 -27.50
N ALA A 11 -14.62 8.58 -27.61
CA ALA A 11 -14.51 7.67 -26.48
C ALA A 11 -13.72 8.39 -25.38
N ALA A 12 -14.40 8.71 -24.27
CA ALA A 12 -13.81 9.43 -23.15
C ALA A 12 -12.50 8.76 -22.74
N GLU A 13 -11.40 9.42 -23.06
CA GLU A 13 -10.06 8.96 -22.78
C GLU A 13 -9.97 8.83 -21.26
N GLN A 14 -9.93 7.58 -20.76
CA GLN A 14 -9.89 7.31 -19.34
C GLN A 14 -8.60 7.92 -18.81
N ALA A 15 -8.70 9.14 -18.27
CA ALA A 15 -7.56 9.88 -17.78
C ALA A 15 -6.91 9.05 -16.67
N ARG A 16 -5.70 8.57 -16.94
CA ARG A 16 -4.93 7.78 -15.98
C ARG A 16 -4.61 8.65 -14.78
N THR A 17 -5.16 8.35 -13.61
CA THR A 17 -4.79 9.02 -12.37
C THR A 17 -3.34 8.68 -12.02
N ILE A 18 -2.49 9.71 -11.92
CA ILE A 18 -1.09 9.56 -11.50
C ILE A 18 -0.99 9.91 -10.02
N TYR A 19 -0.65 8.90 -9.21
CA TYR A 19 -0.50 9.06 -7.78
C TYR A 19 0.88 9.58 -7.40
N THR A 20 0.92 10.49 -6.42
CA THR A 20 2.16 10.74 -5.67
C THR A 20 2.42 9.58 -4.71
N VAL A 21 3.69 9.38 -4.34
CA VAL A 21 4.07 8.37 -3.34
C VAL A 21 3.33 8.61 -2.02
N SER A 22 3.19 9.87 -1.58
CA SER A 22 2.47 10.22 -0.36
C SER A 22 0.98 9.87 -0.43
N THR A 23 0.32 10.14 -1.57
CA THR A 23 -1.11 9.83 -1.75
C THR A 23 -1.32 8.32 -1.71
N LEU A 24 -0.54 7.57 -2.48
CA LEU A 24 -0.64 6.11 -2.50
C LEU A 24 -0.34 5.51 -1.12
N THR A 25 0.67 6.01 -0.41
CA THR A 25 1.01 5.51 0.93
C THR A 25 -0.10 5.78 1.95
N ALA A 26 -0.76 6.93 1.87
CA ALA A 26 -1.90 7.24 2.73
C ALA A 26 -3.09 6.31 2.45
N GLU A 27 -3.43 6.08 1.18
CA GLU A 27 -4.52 5.16 0.81
C GLU A 27 -4.23 3.71 1.23
N ILE A 28 -2.99 3.24 1.07
CA ILE A 28 -2.58 1.91 1.56
C ILE A 28 -2.75 1.81 3.08
N LYS A 29 -2.35 2.86 3.81
CA LYS A 29 -2.49 2.91 5.28
C LYS A 29 -3.97 2.82 5.68
N GLU A 30 -4.82 3.65 5.08
CA GLU A 30 -6.27 3.65 5.37
C GLU A 30 -6.91 2.30 5.08
N ALA A 31 -6.59 1.69 3.93
CA ALA A 31 -7.12 0.38 3.57
C ALA A 31 -6.70 -0.73 4.57
N LEU A 32 -5.45 -0.69 5.04
CA LEU A 32 -4.96 -1.65 6.04
C LEU A 32 -5.60 -1.43 7.41
N GLU A 33 -5.68 -0.18 7.88
CA GLU A 33 -6.27 0.16 9.18
C GLU A 33 -7.78 -0.10 9.22
N ALA A 34 -8.49 0.06 8.09
CA ALA A 34 -9.90 -0.28 7.97
C ALA A 34 -10.17 -1.79 8.04
N GLN A 35 -9.22 -2.60 7.54
CA GLN A 35 -9.37 -4.06 7.47
C GLN A 35 -8.82 -4.78 8.70
N PHE A 36 -7.75 -4.24 9.31
CA PHE A 36 -7.01 -4.87 10.40
C PHE A 36 -6.85 -3.89 11.56
N GLU A 37 -7.55 -4.16 12.67
CA GLU A 37 -7.41 -3.36 13.89
C GLU A 37 -6.10 -3.71 14.63
N ALA A 38 -6.04 -4.93 15.17
CA ALA A 38 -4.84 -5.48 15.79
C ALA A 38 -4.75 -6.97 15.47
N ILE A 39 -3.66 -7.38 14.82
CA ILE A 39 -3.45 -8.77 14.41
C ILE A 39 -2.13 -9.30 14.95
N TRP A 40 -2.08 -10.61 15.13
CA TRP A 40 -0.85 -11.35 15.40
C TRP A 40 -0.34 -11.96 14.10
N VAL A 41 0.97 -11.84 13.87
CA VAL A 41 1.64 -12.41 12.70
C VAL A 41 2.84 -13.22 13.18
N GLU A 42 2.91 -14.47 12.77
CA GLU A 42 4.05 -15.35 13.03
C GLU A 42 4.93 -15.44 11.78
N GLY A 43 6.25 -15.52 11.98
CA GLY A 43 7.20 -15.70 10.90
C GLY A 43 8.65 -15.68 11.39
N GLU A 44 9.57 -16.03 10.49
CA GLU A 44 11.00 -15.93 10.76
C GLU A 44 11.43 -14.46 10.71
N ILE A 45 12.15 -14.01 11.73
CA ILE A 45 12.81 -12.70 11.74
C ILE A 45 14.15 -12.80 11.02
N SER A 46 14.37 -11.91 10.06
CA SER A 46 15.67 -11.72 9.41
C SER A 46 16.03 -10.24 9.29
N ASN A 47 17.30 -9.97 8.98
CA ASN A 47 17.81 -8.62 8.70
C ASN A 47 17.48 -7.58 9.80
N PHE A 48 17.45 -8.01 11.06
CA PHE A 48 17.16 -7.17 12.22
C PHE A 48 18.25 -6.11 12.42
N ARG A 49 17.83 -4.86 12.66
CA ARG A 49 18.70 -3.72 12.95
C ARG A 49 18.15 -2.91 14.13
N ALA A 50 19.05 -2.55 15.04
CA ALA A 50 18.79 -1.65 16.15
C ALA A 50 19.69 -0.40 16.08
N PRO A 51 19.38 0.58 15.21
CA PRO A 51 20.10 1.85 15.15
C PRO A 51 19.94 2.68 16.42
N GLY A 52 20.85 3.65 16.62
CA GLY A 52 20.82 4.57 17.76
C GLY A 52 19.59 5.48 17.84
N SER A 53 18.76 5.55 16.79
CA SER A 53 17.46 6.26 16.80
C SER A 53 16.41 5.61 17.71
N GLY A 54 16.61 4.35 18.09
CA GLY A 54 15.70 3.61 18.97
C GLY A 54 14.58 2.87 18.26
N HIS A 55 14.44 2.98 16.94
CA HIS A 55 13.46 2.21 16.15
C HIS A 55 14.09 0.94 15.59
N TYR A 56 13.44 -0.21 15.75
CA TYR A 56 13.95 -1.46 15.19
C TYR A 56 13.38 -1.69 13.81
N ASN A 57 14.26 -2.08 12.87
CA ASN A 57 13.86 -2.48 11.53
C ASN A 57 14.14 -3.97 11.38
N LEU A 58 13.20 -4.72 10.83
CA LEU A 58 13.38 -6.14 10.57
C LEU A 58 12.61 -6.57 9.31
N VAL A 59 12.84 -7.81 8.89
CA VAL A 59 12.02 -8.51 7.91
C VAL A 59 11.33 -9.66 8.63
N LEU A 60 10.02 -9.77 8.49
CA LEU A 60 9.23 -10.91 8.95
C LEU A 60 8.76 -11.69 7.72
N LYS A 61 9.02 -12.99 7.66
CA LYS A 61 8.78 -13.81 6.46
C LYS A 61 8.30 -15.22 6.78
N ASP A 62 7.65 -15.83 5.79
CA ASP A 62 7.36 -17.26 5.72
C ASP A 62 7.90 -17.84 4.39
N ALA A 63 7.41 -19.01 3.97
CA ALA A 63 7.85 -19.65 2.73
C ALA A 63 7.41 -18.93 1.44
N ALA A 64 6.38 -18.07 1.50
CA ALA A 64 5.73 -17.47 0.34
C ALA A 64 5.81 -15.94 0.31
N ALA A 65 5.98 -15.28 1.46
CA ALA A 65 5.89 -13.83 1.58
C ALA A 65 6.83 -13.23 2.64
N GLN A 66 7.03 -11.92 2.55
CA GLN A 66 7.76 -11.13 3.55
C GLN A 66 7.18 -9.73 3.71
N ILE A 67 7.27 -9.18 4.91
CA ILE A 67 6.98 -7.77 5.24
C ILE A 67 8.17 -7.13 5.94
N ARG A 68 8.28 -5.79 5.87
CA ARG A 68 9.39 -5.02 6.46
C ARG A 68 8.87 -4.05 7.54
N PRO A 69 8.57 -4.54 8.75
CA PRO A 69 8.01 -3.68 9.79
C PRO A 69 9.09 -2.84 10.48
N VAL A 70 8.63 -1.73 11.05
CA VAL A 70 9.38 -0.89 11.99
C VAL A 70 8.71 -1.02 13.36
N MET A 71 9.46 -1.45 14.38
CA MET A 71 9.01 -1.36 15.76
C MET A 71 9.39 0.00 16.32
N PHE A 72 8.38 0.83 16.55
CA PHE A 72 8.58 2.16 17.10
C PHE A 72 8.83 2.08 18.61
N ARG A 73 9.84 2.80 19.10
CA ARG A 73 10.00 2.99 20.54
C ARG A 73 8.85 3.88 21.03
N PRO A 74 8.14 3.51 22.12
CA PRO A 74 7.16 4.40 22.73
C PRO A 74 7.85 5.70 23.17
N GLN A 75 7.24 6.83 22.83
CA GLN A 75 7.71 8.15 23.25
C GLN A 75 7.44 8.39 24.74
#